data_AF-A0A813F008-F1
#
_entry.id   AF-A0A813F008-F1
#
_cell.length_a   1.000
_cell.length_b   1.000
_cell.length_c   1.000
_cell.angle_alpha   90.00
_cell.angle_beta   90.00
_cell.angle_gamma   90.00
#
_symmetry.space_group_name_H-M   'P 1'
#
loop_
_entity.id
_entity.type
_entity.pdbx_description
1 polymer ?
#
loop_
_entity_poly.entity_id
_entity_poly.type
_entity_poly.pdbx_seq_one_letter_code
_entity_poly.pdbx_strand_id
1 'polypeptide(L)'
;MAGAKFFVAFEKFAENILYTLVRHVPFFRALVMRLERSYFIDFWPRLNQPYAFDSKCDYHTLRTFERRGPYHQVIKDPPELQREYPEAPLDELVADLFMRKPGQMVKSRNSLWYPCLATFHHYSVFSASDDDFESSKNYTHHAHLQSVYGITEETSTALRSMEGGRMKTSIVNGEDFLPYLKDCPGVRQKGKNGDNLTDQEKETYFAAGNDRINSSPMFMYPAVMYVRMHNNYAADLGKAHPDWDDERIFQESRNLLIACHFKHLIHEIRFNFGDAFSFVGMDEMKTAPAINGTGVYGAITYESKLAYIFHEAIPDTFTVNDETATWEKLYWAPQKVVGMGNVQDWYECLTRQQCGRLCLQNTPSILLKVHEMHLKLGRKLRMPPLNEYRRALDMAPYVSFDEVTANTEIAAKLEKHYGHVDNMEFYVGIYAEDPWPLKLGVLDYVGPVYGAILKATLSQLAFNSPFMHPNILKLMDPLPASMLEVYDNNYWFGRCGVPMDGRNAFFSDVYREQYLDKECLAKVARVSNGKAQDKLPKKQA
;
A
#
# COMPACT_ATOMS: atom_id res chain seq x y z
N MET A 1 34.73 23.89 -9.66
CA MET A 1 34.05 22.65 -10.12
C MET A 1 34.64 21.35 -9.56
N ALA A 2 35.97 21.18 -9.44
CA ALA A 2 36.56 19.93 -8.92
C ALA A 2 36.29 19.68 -7.42
N GLY A 3 36.30 20.73 -6.58
CA GLY A 3 36.00 20.62 -5.14
C GLY A 3 34.56 20.22 -4.83
N ALA A 4 33.57 20.75 -5.57
CA ALA A 4 32.16 20.37 -5.41
C ALA A 4 31.91 18.90 -5.82
N LYS A 5 32.57 18.42 -6.87
CA LYS A 5 32.50 16.99 -7.28
C LYS A 5 33.16 16.07 -6.25
N PHE A 6 34.26 16.49 -5.62
CA PHE A 6 34.90 15.75 -4.55
C PHE A 6 34.03 15.70 -3.27
N PHE A 7 33.43 16.82 -2.89
CA PHE A 7 32.56 16.89 -1.72
C PHE A 7 31.31 16.02 -1.87
N VAL A 8 30.66 16.06 -3.04
CA VAL A 8 29.54 15.16 -3.38
C VAL A 8 29.96 13.68 -3.40
N ALA A 9 31.18 13.37 -3.86
CA ALA A 9 31.69 12.00 -3.84
C ALA A 9 32.03 11.51 -2.42
N PHE A 10 32.54 12.40 -1.56
CA PHE A 10 32.83 12.12 -0.16
C PHE A 10 31.55 11.96 0.67
N GLU A 11 30.53 12.82 0.46
CA GLU A 11 29.19 12.67 1.04
C GLU A 11 28.60 11.31 0.67
N LYS A 12 28.59 10.94 -0.62
CA LYS A 12 28.11 9.63 -1.07
C LYS A 12 28.90 8.46 -0.47
N PHE A 13 30.22 8.61 -0.29
CA PHE A 13 31.06 7.59 0.34
C PHE A 13 30.75 7.44 1.83
N ALA A 14 30.61 8.54 2.55
CA ALA A 14 30.23 8.56 3.96
C ALA A 14 28.80 8.05 4.18
N GLU A 15 27.85 8.43 3.33
CA GLU A 15 26.48 7.92 3.28
C GLU A 15 26.46 6.41 3.03
N ASN A 16 27.25 5.91 2.07
CA ASN A 16 27.35 4.47 1.79
C ASN A 16 27.96 3.68 2.96
N ILE A 17 28.97 4.23 3.66
CA ILE A 17 29.53 3.61 4.85
C ILE A 17 28.49 3.59 5.97
N LEU A 18 27.82 4.70 6.24
CA LEU A 18 26.78 4.79 7.26
C LEU A 18 25.66 3.79 6.97
N TYR A 19 25.19 3.75 5.73
CA TYR A 19 24.17 2.81 5.29
C TYR A 19 24.64 1.34 5.42
N THR A 20 25.88 1.04 5.03
CA THR A 20 26.46 -0.30 5.20
C THR A 20 26.56 -0.69 6.67
N LEU A 21 26.97 0.23 7.54
CA LEU A 21 27.03 0.01 8.98
C LEU A 21 25.65 -0.23 9.57
N VAL A 22 24.65 0.60 9.25
CA VAL A 22 23.28 0.39 9.75
C VAL A 22 22.68 -0.91 9.21
N ARG A 23 22.99 -1.30 7.96
CA ARG A 23 22.50 -2.55 7.37
C ARG A 23 23.13 -3.81 7.97
N HIS A 24 24.43 -3.80 8.21
CA HIS A 24 25.19 -5.01 8.57
C HIS A 24 25.54 -5.10 10.06
N VAL A 25 25.36 -4.02 10.84
CA VAL A 25 25.62 -4.01 12.28
C VAL A 25 24.28 -3.93 13.03
N PRO A 26 23.86 -5.01 13.72
CA PRO A 26 22.57 -5.06 14.42
C PRO A 26 22.34 -3.92 15.42
N PHE A 27 23.40 -3.44 16.08
CA PHE A 27 23.30 -2.31 17.01
C PHE A 27 22.87 -1.00 16.33
N PHE A 28 23.54 -0.61 15.24
CA PHE A 28 23.20 0.62 14.52
C PHE A 28 21.83 0.49 13.86
N ARG A 29 21.50 -0.70 13.34
CA ARG A 29 20.17 -1.05 12.87
C ARG A 29 19.10 -0.77 13.92
N ALA A 30 19.27 -1.32 15.12
CA ALA A 30 18.33 -1.15 16.24
C ALA A 30 18.25 0.30 16.73
N LEU A 31 19.36 1.05 16.71
CA LEU A 31 19.39 2.46 17.11
C LEU A 31 18.63 3.36 16.13
N VAL A 32 18.93 3.27 14.83
CA VAL A 32 18.21 4.02 13.79
C VAL A 32 16.73 3.66 13.83
N MET A 33 16.41 2.38 14.08
CA MET A 33 15.02 1.97 14.31
C MET A 33 14.37 2.62 15.51
N ARG A 34 15.03 2.67 16.66
CA ARG A 34 14.43 3.31 17.83
C ARG A 34 14.16 4.79 17.58
N LEU A 35 15.04 5.47 16.85
CA LEU A 35 14.91 6.88 16.49
C LEU A 35 13.82 7.12 15.44
N GLU A 36 13.82 6.37 14.33
CA GLU A 36 12.75 6.43 13.33
C GLU A 36 11.41 6.04 13.94
N ARG A 37 11.37 5.00 14.77
CA ARG A 37 10.16 4.58 15.49
C ARG A 37 9.64 5.71 16.37
N SER A 38 10.47 6.32 17.21
CA SER A 38 10.01 7.44 18.05
C SER A 38 9.56 8.63 17.21
N TYR A 39 10.27 8.93 16.12
CA TYR A 39 9.83 9.99 15.21
C TYR A 39 8.48 9.66 14.56
N PHE A 40 8.30 8.51 13.90
CA PHE A 40 7.09 8.23 13.10
C PHE A 40 5.91 7.67 13.92
N ILE A 41 6.17 6.86 14.95
CA ILE A 41 5.13 6.32 15.84
C ILE A 41 4.71 7.35 16.89
N ASP A 42 5.58 8.27 17.31
CA ASP A 42 5.15 9.29 18.26
C ASP A 42 4.67 10.57 17.56
N PHE A 43 5.23 11.00 16.42
CA PHE A 43 4.89 12.32 15.84
C PHE A 43 3.52 12.37 15.15
N TRP A 44 3.23 11.43 14.25
CA TRP A 44 1.93 11.45 13.54
C TRP A 44 0.77 11.10 14.48
N PRO A 45 0.90 10.11 15.38
CA PRO A 45 -0.03 9.94 16.47
C PRO A 45 -0.08 11.11 17.46
N ARG A 46 0.98 11.90 17.70
CA ARG A 46 0.88 13.15 18.49
C ARG A 46 0.00 14.20 17.81
N LEU A 47 0.06 14.32 16.48
CA LEU A 47 -0.90 15.16 15.75
C LEU A 47 -2.33 14.60 15.82
N ASN A 48 -2.47 13.28 15.97
CA ASN A 48 -3.73 12.55 16.08
C ASN A 48 -4.17 12.29 17.55
N GLN A 49 -3.44 12.78 18.56
CA GLN A 49 -3.69 12.54 19.98
C GLN A 49 -3.86 13.86 20.75
N PRO A 50 -4.88 13.97 21.61
CA PRO A 50 -5.83 12.93 22.01
C PRO A 50 -7.03 12.85 21.05
N TYR A 51 -7.01 11.96 20.06
CA TYR A 51 -8.08 11.71 19.08
C TYR A 51 -8.66 12.99 18.47
N ALA A 52 -7.91 13.51 17.50
CA ALA A 52 -8.27 14.69 16.74
C ALA A 52 -9.61 14.48 16.01
N PHE A 53 -10.50 15.45 16.21
CA PHE A 53 -11.74 15.78 15.50
C PHE A 53 -12.32 14.75 14.52
N ASP A 54 -13.61 14.44 14.63
CA ASP A 54 -14.32 13.78 13.52
C ASP A 54 -14.90 14.85 12.55
N SER A 55 -15.37 14.40 11.39
CA SER A 55 -15.98 15.30 10.40
C SER A 55 -17.14 16.15 10.95
N LYS A 56 -17.79 15.68 12.02
CA LYS A 56 -19.02 16.25 12.58
C LYS A 56 -18.75 17.16 13.79
N CYS A 57 -17.58 17.08 14.43
CA CYS A 57 -17.25 17.87 15.62
C CYS A 57 -15.78 18.33 15.60
N ASP A 58 -15.55 19.61 15.91
CA ASP A 58 -14.25 20.25 16.13
C ASP A 58 -13.85 20.28 17.63
N TYR A 59 -14.42 19.37 18.43
CA TYR A 59 -14.07 19.11 19.82
C TYR A 59 -14.15 17.61 20.12
N HIS A 60 -13.49 17.17 21.20
CA HIS A 60 -13.48 15.76 21.58
C HIS A 60 -14.83 15.29 22.12
N THR A 61 -15.32 14.17 21.62
CA THR A 61 -16.57 13.51 22.06
C THR A 61 -16.33 12.04 22.39
N LEU A 62 -17.18 11.42 23.21
CA LEU A 62 -17.08 9.98 23.49
C LEU A 62 -17.07 9.14 22.19
N ARG A 63 -17.85 9.54 21.18
CA ARG A 63 -17.86 8.91 19.85
C ARG A 63 -16.48 8.96 19.18
N THR A 64 -15.81 10.10 19.20
CA THR A 64 -14.45 10.24 18.64
C THR A 64 -13.44 9.35 19.38
N PHE A 65 -13.60 9.15 20.69
CA PHE A 65 -12.77 8.22 21.48
C PHE A 65 -13.08 6.75 21.17
N GLU A 66 -14.35 6.40 21.01
CA GLU A 66 -14.81 5.04 20.66
C GLU A 66 -14.54 4.66 19.19
N ARG A 67 -14.17 5.63 18.36
CA ARG A 67 -13.84 5.46 16.93
C ARG A 67 -14.97 4.87 16.09
N ARG A 68 -16.19 5.12 16.52
CA ARG A 68 -17.41 4.75 15.79
C ARG A 68 -17.85 5.95 14.96
N GLY A 69 -18.06 5.73 13.67
CA GLY A 69 -18.59 6.77 12.77
C GLY A 69 -17.52 7.34 11.84
N PRO A 70 -17.45 8.68 11.67
CA PRO A 70 -16.59 9.28 10.65
C PRO A 70 -15.09 9.06 10.89
N TYR A 71 -14.31 9.11 9.80
CA TYR A 71 -12.85 9.18 9.84
C TYR A 71 -12.42 10.40 10.64
N HIS A 72 -11.38 10.22 11.44
CA HIS A 72 -10.71 11.29 12.16
C HIS A 72 -9.97 12.22 11.18
N GLN A 73 -9.71 13.45 11.60
CA GLN A 73 -8.87 14.40 10.87
C GLN A 73 -7.72 14.82 11.76
N VAL A 74 -6.52 14.90 11.19
CA VAL A 74 -5.30 15.27 11.93
C VAL A 74 -5.30 16.76 12.24
N ILE A 75 -5.67 17.57 11.26
CA ILE A 75 -5.82 19.03 11.41
C ILE A 75 -7.13 19.49 10.76
N LYS A 76 -7.70 20.58 11.29
CA LYS A 76 -8.94 21.17 10.80
C LYS A 76 -8.80 22.69 10.80
N ASP A 77 -9.28 23.33 9.75
CA ASP A 77 -9.37 24.80 9.76
C ASP A 77 -10.37 25.24 10.85
N PRO A 78 -10.09 26.34 11.56
CA PRO A 78 -10.98 26.83 12.60
C PRO A 78 -12.33 27.27 11.98
N PRO A 79 -13.47 27.10 12.68
CA PRO A 79 -14.80 27.29 12.10
C PRO A 79 -15.03 28.64 11.41
N GLU A 80 -14.42 29.70 11.90
CA GLU A 80 -14.51 31.07 11.41
C GLU A 80 -13.70 31.33 10.13
N LEU A 81 -12.71 30.49 9.80
CA LEU A 81 -11.85 30.71 8.64
C LEU A 81 -12.56 30.34 7.34
N GLN A 82 -12.84 31.34 6.52
CA GLN A 82 -13.40 31.16 5.18
C GLN A 82 -12.27 31.00 4.17
N ARG A 83 -12.18 29.81 3.56
CA ARG A 83 -11.27 29.53 2.46
C ARG A 83 -11.97 29.76 1.13
N GLU A 84 -11.24 30.32 0.17
CA GLU A 84 -11.65 30.39 -1.23
C GLU A 84 -11.22 29.11 -1.95
N TYR A 85 -12.09 28.59 -2.81
CA TYR A 85 -11.81 27.43 -3.66
C TYR A 85 -11.82 27.85 -5.13
N PRO A 86 -11.16 27.09 -6.03
CA PRO A 86 -11.21 27.36 -7.46
C PRO A 86 -12.65 27.57 -7.96
N GLU A 87 -12.85 28.63 -8.76
CA GLU A 87 -14.16 28.95 -9.36
C GLU A 87 -14.61 27.92 -10.39
N ALA A 88 -13.64 27.22 -11.01
CA ALA A 88 -13.91 26.20 -12.01
C ALA A 88 -14.83 25.10 -11.46
N PRO A 89 -15.81 24.62 -12.25
CA PRO A 89 -16.57 23.41 -11.93
C PRO A 89 -15.64 22.23 -11.58
N LEU A 90 -16.04 21.40 -10.61
CA LEU A 90 -15.18 20.32 -10.10
C LEU A 90 -14.77 19.31 -11.19
N ASP A 91 -15.65 19.02 -12.13
CA ASP A 91 -15.38 18.14 -13.26
C ASP A 91 -14.34 18.74 -14.21
N GLU A 92 -14.42 20.04 -14.50
CA GLU A 92 -13.41 20.76 -15.29
C GLU A 92 -12.06 20.82 -14.57
N LEU A 93 -12.06 21.15 -13.27
CA LEU A 93 -10.86 21.19 -12.44
C LEU A 93 -10.16 19.82 -12.41
N VAL A 94 -10.92 18.75 -12.20
CA VAL A 94 -10.39 17.39 -12.15
C VAL A 94 -9.88 16.94 -13.52
N ALA A 95 -10.61 17.25 -14.60
CA ALA A 95 -10.15 16.92 -15.95
C ALA A 95 -8.84 17.64 -16.30
N ASP A 96 -8.67 18.90 -15.88
CA ASP A 96 -7.47 19.67 -16.18
C ASP A 96 -6.24 19.24 -15.35
N LEU A 97 -6.46 18.87 -14.07
CA LEU A 97 -5.38 18.54 -13.14
C LEU A 97 -5.04 17.04 -13.09
N PHE A 98 -6.01 16.14 -13.15
CA PHE A 98 -5.79 14.70 -12.90
C PHE A 98 -5.77 13.83 -14.16
N MET A 99 -6.49 14.21 -15.21
CA MET A 99 -6.67 13.34 -16.38
C MET A 99 -5.36 12.99 -17.08
N ARG A 100 -5.13 11.69 -17.23
CA ARG A 100 -4.07 11.14 -18.08
C ARG A 100 -4.33 11.49 -19.53
N LYS A 101 -3.33 12.07 -20.20
CA LYS A 101 -3.34 12.24 -21.66
C LYS A 101 -3.25 10.85 -22.32
N PRO A 102 -4.08 10.52 -23.33
CA PRO A 102 -4.08 9.19 -23.95
C PRO A 102 -2.69 8.73 -24.41
N GLY A 103 -2.27 7.54 -23.97
CA GLY A 103 -0.95 6.95 -24.30
C GLY A 103 0.24 7.62 -23.62
N GLN A 104 0.01 8.56 -22.69
CA GLN A 104 1.06 9.31 -21.99
C GLN A 104 1.05 9.00 -20.49
N MET A 105 0.90 7.73 -20.12
CA MET A 105 1.06 7.34 -18.72
C MET A 105 2.47 7.69 -18.25
N VAL A 106 2.54 8.51 -17.19
CA VAL A 106 3.78 8.74 -16.45
C VAL A 106 4.07 7.46 -15.67
N LYS A 107 5.10 6.72 -16.09
CA LYS A 107 5.44 5.42 -15.49
C LYS A 107 6.18 5.61 -14.16
N SER A 108 5.86 4.76 -13.20
CA SER A 108 6.69 4.53 -12.03
C SER A 108 7.78 3.49 -12.34
N ARG A 109 8.85 3.45 -11.56
CA ARG A 109 9.77 2.30 -11.58
C ARG A 109 9.17 1.06 -10.90
N ASN A 110 8.12 1.21 -10.10
CA ASN A 110 7.51 0.12 -9.37
C ASN A 110 6.66 -0.76 -10.29
N SER A 111 6.59 -2.05 -9.97
CA SER A 111 5.65 -2.96 -10.63
C SER A 111 4.22 -2.68 -10.17
N LEU A 112 3.26 -3.21 -10.92
CA LEU A 112 1.83 -3.11 -10.63
C LEU A 112 1.42 -3.89 -9.36
N TRP A 113 2.27 -4.82 -8.91
CA TRP A 113 2.02 -5.62 -7.72
C TRP A 113 1.89 -4.78 -6.45
N TYR A 114 2.76 -3.79 -6.26
CA TYR A 114 2.68 -2.94 -5.08
C TYR A 114 1.34 -2.19 -4.99
N PRO A 115 0.88 -1.48 -6.05
CA PRO A 115 -0.46 -0.91 -6.08
C PRO A 115 -1.59 -1.92 -5.84
N CYS A 116 -1.51 -3.13 -6.40
CA CYS A 116 -2.49 -4.19 -6.13
C CYS A 116 -2.54 -4.53 -4.63
N LEU A 117 -1.38 -4.75 -4.00
CA LEU A 117 -1.28 -5.05 -2.58
C LEU A 117 -1.76 -3.88 -1.71
N ALA A 118 -1.36 -2.65 -2.04
CA ALA A 118 -1.76 -1.46 -1.31
C ALA A 118 -3.28 -1.25 -1.38
N THR A 119 -3.89 -1.50 -2.54
CA THR A 119 -5.35 -1.37 -2.72
C THR A 119 -6.11 -2.51 -2.02
N PHE A 120 -5.54 -3.72 -2.01
CA PHE A 120 -6.05 -4.86 -1.24
C PHE A 120 -5.98 -4.61 0.28
N HIS A 121 -4.87 -4.05 0.76
CA HIS A 121 -4.70 -3.61 2.15
C HIS A 121 -5.63 -2.44 2.48
N HIS A 122 -5.79 -1.49 1.56
CA HIS A 122 -6.70 -0.35 1.72
C HIS A 122 -8.13 -0.83 1.99
N TYR A 123 -8.62 -1.81 1.23
CA TYR A 123 -9.93 -2.40 1.51
C TYR A 123 -9.98 -3.13 2.86
N SER A 124 -8.86 -3.54 3.44
CA SER A 124 -8.82 -4.13 4.79
C SER A 124 -8.96 -3.11 5.94
N VAL A 125 -8.91 -1.81 5.65
CA VAL A 125 -8.84 -0.75 6.67
C VAL A 125 -9.83 0.38 6.41
N PHE A 126 -9.94 0.84 5.16
CA PHE A 126 -10.61 2.09 4.76
C PHE A 126 -11.93 1.86 4.02
N SER A 127 -12.66 0.79 4.37
CA SER A 127 -13.96 0.46 3.74
C SER A 127 -14.99 1.53 4.08
N ALA A 128 -15.19 2.52 3.21
CA ALA A 128 -16.19 3.56 3.42
C ALA A 128 -17.61 2.98 3.49
N SER A 129 -18.47 3.58 4.34
CA SER A 129 -19.91 3.32 4.28
C SER A 129 -20.45 3.79 2.93
N ASP A 130 -21.44 3.07 2.39
CA ASP A 130 -22.01 3.41 1.08
C ASP A 130 -22.88 4.67 1.16
N ASP A 131 -23.53 4.89 2.31
CA ASP A 131 -24.41 6.04 2.56
C ASP A 131 -23.66 7.23 3.19
N ASP A 132 -22.47 6.97 3.75
CA ASP A 132 -21.65 7.98 4.42
C ASP A 132 -20.16 7.77 4.13
N PHE A 133 -19.66 8.40 3.07
CA PHE A 133 -18.25 8.31 2.66
C PHE A 133 -17.29 8.91 3.70
N GLU A 134 -17.82 9.65 4.68
CA GLU A 134 -17.07 10.14 5.84
C GLU A 134 -16.84 9.03 6.85
N SER A 135 -17.63 7.94 6.85
CA SER A 135 -17.57 6.88 7.86
C SER A 135 -16.95 5.59 7.32
N SER A 136 -16.32 4.82 8.22
CA SER A 136 -15.80 3.48 7.94
C SER A 136 -16.80 2.40 8.34
N LYS A 137 -16.94 1.34 7.53
CA LYS A 137 -17.59 0.08 7.87
C LYS A 137 -16.73 -0.78 8.80
N ASN A 138 -15.42 -0.56 8.81
CA ASN A 138 -14.50 -1.22 9.73
C ASN A 138 -14.37 -0.40 11.01
N TYR A 139 -15.26 -0.66 11.98
CA TYR A 139 -15.26 0.02 13.28
C TYR A 139 -14.07 -0.36 14.18
N THR A 140 -13.33 -1.42 13.85
CA THR A 140 -12.16 -1.84 14.63
C THR A 140 -10.90 -1.06 14.29
N HIS A 141 -10.85 -0.44 13.09
CA HIS A 141 -9.65 0.22 12.54
C HIS A 141 -8.41 -0.69 12.45
N HIS A 142 -8.60 -2.02 12.52
CA HIS A 142 -7.54 -3.01 12.39
C HIS A 142 -7.60 -3.69 11.01
N ALA A 143 -6.44 -4.01 10.43
CA ALA A 143 -6.36 -4.75 9.18
C ALA A 143 -6.41 -6.27 9.45
N HIS A 144 -7.61 -6.81 9.58
CA HIS A 144 -7.87 -8.24 9.82
C HIS A 144 -8.28 -8.99 8.54
N LEU A 145 -7.77 -8.55 7.38
CA LEU A 145 -8.00 -9.11 6.05
C LEU A 145 -9.48 -9.23 5.67
N GLN A 146 -10.28 -8.19 5.92
CA GLN A 146 -11.71 -8.21 5.58
C GLN A 146 -11.97 -8.32 4.08
N SER A 147 -10.98 -8.04 3.22
CA SER A 147 -11.03 -8.33 1.79
C SER A 147 -11.12 -9.83 1.48
N VAL A 148 -10.63 -10.69 2.37
CA VAL A 148 -10.71 -12.17 2.27
C VAL A 148 -11.91 -12.67 3.05
N TYR A 149 -12.01 -12.30 4.33
CA TYR A 149 -12.93 -12.91 5.30
C TYR A 149 -14.27 -12.18 5.47
N GLY A 150 -14.42 -10.99 4.90
CA GLY A 150 -15.58 -10.14 5.12
C GLY A 150 -15.52 -9.38 6.45
N ILE A 151 -16.48 -8.46 6.63
CA ILE A 151 -16.59 -7.60 7.81
C ILE A 151 -17.39 -8.27 8.93
N THR A 152 -18.42 -9.05 8.56
CA THR A 152 -19.34 -9.68 9.50
C THR A 152 -19.11 -11.19 9.59
N GLU A 153 -19.52 -11.78 10.72
CA GLU A 153 -19.42 -13.23 10.93
C GLU A 153 -20.28 -14.02 9.94
N GLU A 154 -21.44 -13.48 9.55
CA GLU A 154 -22.31 -14.09 8.54
C GLU A 154 -21.62 -14.15 7.18
N THR A 155 -20.94 -13.06 6.79
CA THR A 155 -20.15 -13.02 5.55
C THR A 155 -19.00 -14.03 5.61
N SER A 156 -18.26 -14.04 6.72
CA SER A 156 -17.14 -14.97 6.92
C SER A 156 -17.61 -16.42 6.87
N THR A 157 -18.73 -16.75 7.50
CA THR A 157 -19.32 -18.09 7.49
C THR A 157 -19.77 -18.50 6.10
N ALA A 158 -20.42 -17.60 5.36
CA ALA A 158 -20.88 -17.87 4.00
C ALA A 158 -19.72 -18.18 3.02
N LEU A 159 -18.53 -17.63 3.28
CA LEU A 159 -17.32 -17.83 2.48
C LEU A 159 -16.49 -19.08 2.89
N ARG A 160 -16.79 -19.71 4.03
CA ARG A 160 -16.07 -20.89 4.54
C ARG A 160 -16.64 -22.20 3.99
N SER A 161 -15.78 -23.19 3.78
CA SER A 161 -16.24 -24.56 3.45
C SER A 161 -16.87 -25.25 4.65
N MET A 162 -16.53 -24.80 5.87
CA MET A 162 -16.84 -25.47 7.15
C MET A 162 -16.21 -26.87 7.25
N GLU A 163 -15.17 -27.12 6.44
CA GLU A 163 -14.42 -28.37 6.43
C GLU A 163 -12.92 -28.10 6.38
N GLY A 164 -12.19 -28.66 7.35
CA GLY A 164 -10.72 -28.58 7.43
C GLY A 164 -10.18 -27.17 7.64
N GLY A 165 -10.99 -26.26 8.17
CA GLY A 165 -10.70 -24.84 8.37
C GLY A 165 -10.55 -24.05 7.08
N ARG A 166 -11.10 -24.52 5.95
CA ARG A 166 -10.88 -23.94 4.62
C ARG A 166 -11.90 -22.88 4.24
N MET A 167 -11.50 -22.03 3.30
CA MET A 167 -12.39 -21.17 2.52
C MET A 167 -12.94 -21.94 1.32
N LYS A 168 -14.17 -21.62 0.91
CA LYS A 168 -14.74 -22.14 -0.35
C LYS A 168 -13.88 -21.68 -1.53
N THR A 169 -13.78 -22.54 -2.54
CA THR A 169 -13.17 -22.25 -3.84
C THR A 169 -14.07 -22.76 -4.95
N SER A 170 -13.83 -22.30 -6.17
CA SER A 170 -14.33 -22.92 -7.39
C SER A 170 -13.15 -23.36 -8.26
N ILE A 171 -13.41 -24.18 -9.29
CA ILE A 171 -12.39 -24.55 -10.28
C ILE A 171 -12.61 -23.72 -11.53
N VAL A 172 -11.63 -22.89 -11.87
CA VAL A 172 -11.64 -22.02 -13.05
C VAL A 172 -10.35 -22.25 -13.82
N ASN A 173 -10.45 -22.56 -15.11
CA ASN A 173 -9.29 -22.91 -15.96
C ASN A 173 -8.43 -24.05 -15.37
N GLY A 174 -9.03 -24.97 -14.60
CA GLY A 174 -8.34 -26.09 -13.94
C GLY A 174 -7.61 -25.73 -12.64
N GLU A 175 -7.80 -24.52 -12.12
CA GLU A 175 -7.14 -24.03 -10.89
C GLU A 175 -8.15 -23.64 -9.82
N ASP A 176 -7.73 -23.72 -8.55
CA ASP A 176 -8.48 -23.16 -7.42
C ASP A 176 -8.63 -21.64 -7.57
N PHE A 177 -9.88 -21.18 -7.59
CA PHE A 177 -10.26 -19.79 -7.70
C PHE A 177 -11.26 -19.40 -6.60
N LEU A 178 -11.63 -18.11 -6.56
CA LEU A 178 -12.70 -17.63 -5.68
C LEU A 178 -14.01 -18.40 -5.94
N PRO A 179 -14.85 -18.61 -4.91
CA PRO A 179 -16.16 -19.24 -5.11
C PRO A 179 -17.08 -18.35 -5.95
N TYR A 180 -18.06 -18.92 -6.65
CA TYR A 180 -19.09 -18.12 -7.29
C TYR A 180 -20.02 -17.50 -6.26
N LEU A 181 -20.57 -16.33 -6.59
CA LEU A 181 -21.48 -15.58 -5.73
C LEU A 181 -22.73 -16.39 -5.36
N LYS A 182 -23.29 -17.12 -6.32
CA LYS A 182 -24.45 -18.01 -6.10
C LYS A 182 -24.20 -19.12 -5.07
N ASP A 183 -22.96 -19.52 -4.87
CA ASP A 183 -22.57 -20.57 -3.91
C ASP A 183 -22.28 -20.01 -2.50
N CYS A 184 -22.36 -18.68 -2.35
CA CYS A 184 -22.10 -17.95 -1.12
C CYS A 184 -23.30 -17.05 -0.75
N PRO A 185 -24.46 -17.65 -0.38
CA PRO A 185 -25.66 -16.88 -0.05
C PRO A 185 -25.38 -15.92 1.11
N GLY A 186 -25.86 -14.68 0.97
CA GLY A 186 -25.65 -13.62 1.97
C GLY A 186 -24.36 -12.82 1.79
N VAL A 187 -23.43 -13.24 0.93
CA VAL A 187 -22.27 -12.41 0.56
C VAL A 187 -22.74 -11.28 -0.36
N ARG A 188 -22.49 -10.04 0.07
CA ARG A 188 -22.80 -8.87 -0.74
C ARG A 188 -21.77 -8.66 -1.84
N GLN A 189 -22.26 -8.35 -3.04
CA GLN A 189 -21.42 -7.99 -4.18
C GLN A 189 -22.06 -6.82 -4.94
N LYS A 190 -21.22 -5.86 -5.34
CA LYS A 190 -21.58 -4.77 -6.24
C LYS A 190 -21.26 -5.14 -7.68
N GLY A 191 -22.00 -4.53 -8.59
CA GLY A 191 -21.71 -4.50 -10.01
C GLY A 191 -21.37 -3.09 -10.48
N LYS A 192 -21.22 -2.93 -11.79
CA LYS A 192 -20.89 -1.64 -12.42
C LYS A 192 -21.85 -0.52 -12.05
N ASN A 193 -23.13 -0.87 -11.84
CA ASN A 193 -24.21 0.06 -11.53
C ASN A 193 -24.64 0.03 -10.05
N GLY A 194 -23.73 -0.34 -9.15
CA GLY A 194 -24.01 -0.41 -7.71
C GLY A 194 -24.59 -1.76 -7.29
N ASP A 195 -25.63 -1.75 -6.45
CA ASP A 195 -26.14 -2.97 -5.81
C ASP A 195 -27.12 -3.77 -6.69
N ASN A 196 -27.53 -3.22 -7.83
CA ASN A 196 -28.47 -3.86 -8.76
C ASN A 196 -27.76 -4.81 -9.72
N LEU A 197 -27.47 -6.02 -9.27
CA LEU A 197 -26.89 -7.07 -10.10
C LEU A 197 -27.92 -7.68 -11.06
N THR A 198 -27.53 -7.84 -12.32
CA THR A 198 -28.25 -8.67 -13.30
C THR A 198 -28.18 -10.15 -12.94
N ASP A 199 -29.07 -10.97 -13.50
CA ASP A 199 -29.06 -12.41 -13.23
C ASP A 199 -27.79 -13.08 -13.76
N GLN A 200 -27.26 -12.61 -14.89
CA GLN A 200 -25.97 -13.05 -15.40
C GLN A 200 -24.82 -12.73 -14.44
N GLU A 201 -24.83 -11.55 -13.81
CA GLU A 201 -23.82 -11.19 -12.80
C GLU A 201 -23.94 -12.06 -11.55
N LYS A 202 -25.16 -12.31 -11.05
CA LYS A 202 -25.38 -13.21 -9.91
C LYS A 202 -24.85 -14.63 -10.16
N GLU A 203 -24.99 -15.10 -11.39
CA GLU A 203 -24.56 -16.45 -11.80
C GLU A 203 -23.05 -16.58 -12.03
N THR A 204 -22.38 -15.50 -12.42
CA THR A 204 -20.99 -15.56 -12.90
C THR A 204 -19.99 -14.78 -12.07
N TYR A 205 -20.42 -13.82 -11.24
CA TYR A 205 -19.52 -13.11 -10.35
C TYR A 205 -18.95 -14.01 -9.27
N PHE A 206 -17.75 -13.67 -8.82
CA PHE A 206 -17.08 -14.31 -7.71
C PHE A 206 -17.45 -13.65 -6.39
N ALA A 207 -17.40 -14.42 -5.30
CA ALA A 207 -17.58 -13.95 -3.94
C ALA A 207 -16.24 -13.85 -3.20
N ALA A 208 -16.08 -12.78 -2.43
CA ALA A 208 -14.99 -12.57 -1.49
C ALA A 208 -15.48 -11.63 -0.39
N GLY A 209 -14.65 -11.39 0.63
CA GLY A 209 -14.97 -10.39 1.65
C GLY A 209 -15.08 -8.96 1.12
N ASN A 210 -14.42 -8.67 -0.02
CA ASN A 210 -14.55 -7.41 -0.75
C ASN A 210 -15.74 -7.40 -1.72
N ASP A 211 -16.74 -6.56 -1.43
CA ASP A 211 -17.95 -6.38 -2.25
C ASP A 211 -17.71 -5.78 -3.65
N ARG A 212 -16.48 -5.42 -4.00
CA ARG A 212 -16.07 -4.90 -5.33
C ARG A 212 -15.01 -5.79 -5.99
N ILE A 213 -14.87 -7.05 -5.55
CA ILE A 213 -13.82 -7.95 -6.03
C ILE A 213 -13.81 -8.15 -7.55
N ASN A 214 -14.99 -8.10 -8.19
CA ASN A 214 -15.18 -8.29 -9.64
C ASN A 214 -14.90 -7.03 -10.48
N SER A 215 -14.56 -5.90 -9.86
CA SER A 215 -14.36 -4.63 -10.59
C SER A 215 -13.04 -4.56 -11.35
N SER A 216 -12.00 -5.26 -10.90
CA SER A 216 -10.64 -5.16 -11.43
C SER A 216 -9.83 -6.43 -11.22
N PRO A 217 -8.98 -6.85 -12.18
CA PRO A 217 -7.97 -7.88 -11.94
C PRO A 217 -7.04 -7.54 -10.76
N MET A 218 -6.81 -6.25 -10.50
CA MET A 218 -5.98 -5.76 -9.39
C MET A 218 -6.58 -6.04 -8.00
N PHE A 219 -7.90 -6.31 -7.92
CA PHE A 219 -8.53 -6.79 -6.68
C PHE A 219 -8.64 -8.31 -6.68
N MET A 220 -9.09 -8.87 -7.79
CA MET A 220 -9.44 -10.27 -7.93
C MET A 220 -8.25 -11.21 -7.68
N TYR A 221 -7.13 -11.01 -8.38
CA TYR A 221 -6.01 -11.93 -8.29
C TYR A 221 -5.29 -11.90 -6.94
N PRO A 222 -5.11 -10.74 -6.28
CA PRO A 222 -4.70 -10.75 -4.88
C PRO A 222 -5.64 -11.56 -3.99
N ALA A 223 -6.97 -11.42 -4.10
CA ALA A 223 -7.87 -12.24 -3.28
C ALA A 223 -7.74 -13.74 -3.57
N VAL A 224 -7.63 -14.14 -4.84
CA VAL A 224 -7.38 -15.55 -5.24
C VAL A 224 -6.12 -16.07 -4.54
N MET A 225 -5.02 -15.32 -4.59
CA MET A 225 -3.76 -15.68 -3.95
C MET A 225 -3.92 -15.87 -2.44
N TYR A 226 -4.58 -14.93 -1.76
CA TYR A 226 -4.78 -14.99 -0.31
C TYR A 226 -5.69 -16.15 0.12
N VAL A 227 -6.74 -16.46 -0.64
CA VAL A 227 -7.60 -17.62 -0.39
C VAL A 227 -6.83 -18.94 -0.57
N ARG A 228 -6.04 -19.05 -1.65
CA ARG A 228 -5.16 -20.23 -1.87
C ARG A 228 -4.15 -20.40 -0.73
N MET A 229 -3.54 -19.31 -0.27
CA MET A 229 -2.63 -19.35 0.88
C MET A 229 -3.31 -19.78 2.17
N HIS A 230 -4.50 -19.25 2.46
CA HIS A 230 -5.26 -19.67 3.63
C HIS A 230 -5.54 -21.16 3.60
N ASN A 231 -6.01 -21.69 2.47
CA ASN A 231 -6.32 -23.12 2.34
C ASN A 231 -5.07 -24.00 2.44
N ASN A 232 -3.91 -23.51 2.01
CA ASN A 232 -2.64 -24.22 2.19
C ASN A 232 -2.19 -24.20 3.66
N TYR A 233 -2.36 -23.10 4.38
CA TYR A 233 -2.12 -23.06 5.83
C TYR A 233 -3.07 -23.97 6.60
N ALA A 234 -4.36 -23.97 6.25
CA ALA A 234 -5.35 -24.84 6.85
C ALA A 234 -5.01 -26.32 6.64
N ALA A 235 -4.57 -26.70 5.44
CA ALA A 235 -4.13 -28.05 5.14
C ALA A 235 -2.88 -28.47 5.94
N ASP A 236 -1.90 -27.58 6.09
CA ASP A 236 -0.70 -27.88 6.88
C ASP A 236 -0.99 -27.95 8.37
N LEU A 237 -1.84 -27.06 8.89
CA LEU A 237 -2.28 -27.08 10.29
C LEU A 237 -3.11 -28.33 10.60
N GLY A 238 -4.04 -28.73 9.72
CA GLY A 238 -4.82 -29.95 9.90
C GLY A 238 -3.96 -31.23 9.89
N LYS A 239 -2.84 -31.23 9.15
CA LYS A 239 -1.84 -32.33 9.21
C LYS A 239 -1.03 -32.31 10.50
N ALA A 240 -0.62 -31.12 10.96
CA ALA A 240 0.19 -30.96 12.16
C ALA A 240 -0.63 -31.18 13.44
N HIS A 241 -1.92 -30.89 13.40
CA HIS A 241 -2.84 -30.97 14.53
C HIS A 241 -4.12 -31.74 14.16
N PRO A 242 -4.07 -33.08 14.02
CA PRO A 242 -5.23 -33.89 13.67
C PRO A 242 -6.36 -33.87 14.72
N ASP A 243 -6.07 -33.37 15.92
CA ASP A 243 -7.02 -33.23 17.04
C ASP A 243 -7.79 -31.91 17.02
N TRP A 244 -7.45 -30.96 16.13
CA TRP A 244 -8.14 -29.67 16.03
C TRP A 244 -9.41 -29.78 15.20
N ASP A 245 -10.44 -29.02 15.60
CA ASP A 245 -11.67 -28.88 14.83
C ASP A 245 -11.54 -27.84 13.70
N ASP A 246 -12.57 -27.76 12.85
CA ASP A 246 -12.63 -26.82 11.72
C ASP A 246 -12.42 -25.37 12.16
N GLU A 247 -13.09 -24.96 13.25
CA GLU A 247 -13.07 -23.58 13.74
C GLU A 247 -11.67 -23.18 14.17
N ARG A 248 -10.99 -24.02 14.95
CA ARG A 248 -9.63 -23.73 15.39
C ARG A 248 -8.66 -23.66 14.21
N ILE A 249 -8.75 -24.60 13.26
CA ILE A 249 -7.88 -24.57 12.07
C ILE A 249 -8.13 -23.29 11.25
N PHE A 250 -9.39 -22.87 11.08
CA PHE A 250 -9.75 -21.65 10.38
C PHE A 250 -9.16 -20.40 11.05
N GLN A 251 -9.35 -20.24 12.37
CA GLN A 251 -8.88 -19.06 13.09
C GLN A 251 -7.36 -18.97 13.13
N GLU A 252 -6.66 -20.10 13.33
CA GLU A 252 -5.20 -20.12 13.30
C GLU A 252 -4.64 -19.85 11.90
N SER A 253 -5.29 -20.38 10.85
CA SER A 253 -4.94 -20.08 9.45
C SER A 253 -5.15 -18.59 9.12
N ARG A 254 -6.21 -17.98 9.65
CA ARG A 254 -6.48 -16.55 9.52
C ARG A 254 -5.42 -15.71 10.23
N ASN A 255 -5.10 -16.02 11.48
CA ASN A 255 -4.07 -15.32 12.26
C ASN A 255 -2.71 -15.36 11.56
N LEU A 256 -2.33 -16.54 11.06
CA LEU A 256 -1.11 -16.74 10.29
C LEU A 256 -1.09 -15.89 9.02
N LEU A 257 -2.18 -15.88 8.24
CA LEU A 257 -2.26 -15.09 7.02
C LEU A 257 -2.17 -13.58 7.30
N ILE A 258 -2.80 -13.09 8.38
CA ILE A 258 -2.72 -11.67 8.78
C ILE A 258 -1.27 -11.30 9.13
N ALA A 259 -0.58 -12.11 9.92
CA ALA A 259 0.83 -11.86 10.27
C ALA A 259 1.72 -11.83 9.00
N CYS A 260 1.53 -12.80 8.11
CA CYS A 260 2.22 -12.87 6.83
C CYS A 260 1.91 -11.67 5.92
N HIS A 261 0.69 -11.16 5.93
CA HIS A 261 0.28 -9.98 5.17
C HIS A 261 1.03 -8.72 5.62
N PHE A 262 1.08 -8.46 6.93
CA PHE A 262 1.78 -7.28 7.46
C PHE A 262 3.28 -7.34 7.17
N LYS A 263 3.89 -8.52 7.32
CA LYS A 263 5.28 -8.73 6.92
C LYS A 263 5.48 -8.36 5.44
N HIS A 264 4.66 -8.92 4.56
CA HIS A 264 4.74 -8.68 3.12
C HIS A 264 4.59 -7.20 2.77
N LEU A 265 3.58 -6.54 3.36
CA LEU A 265 3.35 -5.11 3.20
C LEU A 265 4.58 -4.28 3.58
N ILE A 266 5.21 -4.57 4.73
CA ILE A 266 6.41 -3.85 5.20
C ILE A 266 7.60 -4.07 4.26
N HIS A 267 7.78 -5.29 3.76
CA HIS A 267 8.81 -5.58 2.76
C HIS A 267 8.59 -4.83 1.44
N GLU A 268 7.36 -4.78 0.96
CA GLU A 268 7.02 -4.04 -0.25
C GLU A 268 7.22 -2.54 -0.05
N ILE A 269 6.86 -1.99 1.11
CA ILE A 269 7.08 -0.56 1.41
C ILE A 269 8.57 -0.23 1.40
N ARG A 270 9.38 -1.05 2.09
CA ARG A 270 10.83 -0.92 2.05
C ARG A 270 11.35 -0.83 0.61
N PHE A 271 10.88 -1.72 -0.25
CA PHE A 271 11.39 -1.84 -1.60
C PHE A 271 10.93 -0.67 -2.49
N ASN A 272 9.65 -0.33 -2.42
CA ASN A 272 9.02 0.65 -3.31
C ASN A 272 9.23 2.11 -2.86
N PHE A 273 9.47 2.37 -1.57
CA PHE A 273 9.72 3.71 -1.01
C PHE A 273 11.15 3.94 -0.51
N GLY A 274 12.03 2.96 -0.66
CA GLY A 274 13.46 3.06 -0.34
C GLY A 274 13.81 2.73 1.11
N ASP A 275 15.11 2.56 1.38
CA ASP A 275 15.57 2.01 2.66
C ASP A 275 15.41 2.93 3.88
N ALA A 276 15.10 4.21 3.66
CA ALA A 276 14.67 5.14 4.71
C ALA A 276 13.35 4.70 5.39
N PHE A 277 12.75 3.58 4.95
CA PHE A 277 11.62 2.91 5.58
C PHE A 277 11.97 1.67 6.40
N SER A 278 13.25 1.25 6.50
CA SER A 278 13.47 -0.19 6.67
C SER A 278 14.73 -0.65 7.39
N PHE A 279 14.68 -0.52 8.70
CA PHE A 279 15.43 -1.42 9.57
C PHE A 279 14.49 -2.24 10.50
N VAL A 280 13.17 -2.17 10.28
CA VAL A 280 12.17 -2.91 11.07
C VAL A 280 12.19 -4.35 10.59
N GLY A 281 12.89 -5.22 11.32
CA GLY A 281 12.78 -6.66 11.17
C GLY A 281 11.60 -7.22 11.96
N MET A 282 11.31 -8.49 11.72
CA MET A 282 10.25 -9.22 12.43
C MET A 282 10.52 -9.36 13.93
N ASP A 283 11.80 -9.49 14.32
CA ASP A 283 12.17 -9.60 15.73
C ASP A 283 11.91 -8.31 16.51
N GLU A 284 12.10 -7.17 15.86
CA GLU A 284 11.79 -5.87 16.43
C GLU A 284 10.26 -5.66 16.53
N MET A 285 9.46 -6.17 15.58
CA MET A 285 7.98 -6.17 15.67
C MET A 285 7.46 -7.01 16.84
N LYS A 286 8.08 -8.17 17.12
CA LYS A 286 7.75 -8.97 18.32
C LYS A 286 7.95 -8.15 19.61
N THR A 287 8.94 -7.27 19.67
CA THR A 287 9.14 -6.44 20.87
C THR A 287 8.25 -5.19 20.93
N ALA A 288 7.53 -4.85 19.86
CA ALA A 288 6.76 -3.61 19.76
C ALA A 288 5.69 -3.43 20.87
N PRO A 289 4.89 -4.45 21.22
CA PRO A 289 3.88 -4.33 22.28
C PRO A 289 4.45 -4.13 23.68
N ALA A 290 5.65 -4.66 23.95
CA ALA A 290 6.33 -4.51 25.24
C ALA A 290 6.90 -3.09 25.44
N ILE A 291 7.05 -2.31 24.36
CA ILE A 291 7.69 -0.98 24.37
C ILE A 291 6.66 0.14 24.24
N ASN A 292 5.51 -0.08 23.59
CA ASN A 292 4.51 0.97 23.32
C ASN A 292 3.74 1.44 24.57
N GLY A 293 3.82 0.72 25.69
CA GLY A 293 2.71 0.75 26.64
C GLY A 293 1.41 0.34 25.95
N THR A 294 0.38 0.02 26.71
CA THR A 294 -0.87 -0.53 26.20
C THR A 294 -1.78 0.48 25.48
N GLY A 295 -1.25 1.54 24.85
CA GLY A 295 -2.01 2.78 24.59
C GLY A 295 -2.09 3.31 23.16
N VAL A 296 -1.20 2.94 22.23
CA VAL A 296 -1.22 3.53 20.88
C VAL A 296 -2.17 2.76 19.98
N TYR A 297 -3.48 2.88 20.21
CA TYR A 297 -4.45 2.43 19.21
C TYR A 297 -4.80 3.64 18.35
N GLY A 298 -4.09 3.85 17.25
CA GLY A 298 -4.37 5.01 16.41
C GLY A 298 -5.66 4.82 15.61
N ALA A 299 -6.51 5.85 15.57
CA ALA A 299 -7.66 5.88 14.67
C ALA A 299 -7.20 6.19 13.23
N ILE A 300 -7.91 5.63 12.25
CA ILE A 300 -7.61 5.88 10.85
C ILE A 300 -8.18 7.23 10.44
N THR A 301 -7.33 8.08 9.86
CA THR A 301 -7.70 9.43 9.49
C THR A 301 -8.12 9.53 8.02
N TYR A 302 -8.85 10.59 7.68
CA TYR A 302 -9.28 10.83 6.31
C TYR A 302 -8.08 11.16 5.40
N GLU A 303 -7.06 11.85 5.89
CA GLU A 303 -5.79 12.07 5.18
C GLU A 303 -5.12 10.74 4.82
N SER A 304 -5.13 9.79 5.77
CA SER A 304 -4.59 8.45 5.57
C SER A 304 -5.37 7.72 4.47
N LYS A 305 -6.70 7.88 4.42
CA LYS A 305 -7.55 7.34 3.34
C LYS A 305 -7.19 7.94 1.99
N LEU A 306 -7.04 9.26 1.92
CA LEU A 306 -6.68 9.96 0.67
C LEU A 306 -5.32 9.51 0.14
N ALA A 307 -4.37 9.28 1.05
CA ALA A 307 -3.07 8.73 0.73
C ALA A 307 -3.10 7.24 0.29
N TYR A 308 -4.24 6.58 0.15
CA TYR A 308 -4.32 5.21 -0.38
C TYR A 308 -5.11 5.11 -1.68
N ILE A 309 -5.37 6.25 -2.32
CA ILE A 309 -6.06 6.33 -3.61
C ILE A 309 -5.02 6.24 -4.72
N PHE A 310 -4.83 5.04 -5.26
CA PHE A 310 -3.74 4.72 -6.22
C PHE A 310 -4.26 4.58 -7.66
N HIS A 311 -5.27 5.35 -8.06
CA HIS A 311 -5.90 5.20 -9.38
C HIS A 311 -4.95 5.57 -10.53
N GLU A 312 -3.98 6.46 -10.29
CA GLU A 312 -2.93 6.82 -11.24
C GLU A 312 -2.01 5.64 -11.56
N ALA A 313 -1.91 4.65 -10.66
CA ALA A 313 -1.06 3.50 -10.85
C ALA A 313 -1.60 2.52 -11.90
N ILE A 314 -2.90 2.60 -12.23
CA ILE A 314 -3.57 1.68 -13.13
C ILE A 314 -3.09 1.93 -14.56
N PRO A 315 -2.55 0.93 -15.27
CA PRO A 315 -2.06 1.09 -16.63
C PRO A 315 -3.19 1.22 -17.66
N ASP A 316 -2.88 1.77 -18.83
CA ASP A 316 -3.84 1.89 -19.94
C ASP A 316 -4.23 0.51 -20.51
N THR A 317 -3.28 -0.43 -20.50
CA THR A 317 -3.48 -1.79 -21.00
C THR A 317 -2.86 -2.81 -20.07
N PHE A 318 -3.35 -4.04 -20.13
CA PHE A 318 -2.78 -5.21 -19.46
C PHE A 318 -2.41 -6.24 -20.52
N THR A 319 -1.22 -6.81 -20.42
CA THR A 319 -0.76 -7.89 -21.29
C THR A 319 -0.62 -9.16 -20.47
N VAL A 320 -1.39 -10.20 -20.83
CA VAL A 320 -1.48 -11.49 -20.13
C VAL A 320 -1.52 -12.58 -21.19
N ASN A 321 -0.64 -13.58 -21.11
CA ASN A 321 -0.57 -14.70 -22.05
C ASN A 321 -0.62 -14.26 -23.54
N ASP A 322 0.23 -13.29 -23.90
CA ASP A 322 0.30 -12.64 -25.22
C ASP A 322 -0.98 -11.89 -25.68
N GLU A 323 -2.06 -11.92 -24.91
CA GLU A 323 -3.24 -11.09 -25.13
C GLU A 323 -3.08 -9.72 -24.46
N THR A 324 -3.39 -8.64 -25.18
CA THR A 324 -3.43 -7.28 -24.63
C THR A 324 -4.85 -6.72 -24.65
N ALA A 325 -5.31 -6.24 -23.50
CA ALA A 325 -6.61 -5.58 -23.35
C ALA A 325 -6.47 -4.22 -22.68
N THR A 326 -7.33 -3.27 -23.04
CA THR A 326 -7.36 -1.97 -22.37
C THR A 326 -8.03 -2.10 -20.99
N TRP A 327 -7.65 -1.23 -20.05
CA TRP A 327 -8.25 -1.18 -18.73
C TRP A 327 -9.79 -1.10 -18.79
N GLU A 328 -10.35 -0.31 -19.70
CA GLU A 328 -11.80 -0.13 -19.86
C GLU A 328 -12.51 -1.43 -20.25
N LYS A 329 -11.84 -2.33 -20.97
CA LYS A 329 -12.40 -3.64 -21.35
C LYS A 329 -12.36 -4.65 -20.19
N LEU A 330 -11.53 -4.41 -19.18
CA LEU A 330 -11.36 -5.27 -18.01
C LEU A 330 -12.15 -4.78 -16.80
N TYR A 331 -12.44 -3.48 -16.75
CA TYR A 331 -13.19 -2.85 -15.68
C TYR A 331 -14.62 -3.42 -15.59
N TRP A 332 -14.96 -4.04 -14.47
CA TRP A 332 -16.21 -4.78 -14.24
C TRP A 332 -16.48 -5.90 -15.26
N ALA A 333 -15.42 -6.55 -15.76
CA ALA A 333 -15.54 -7.65 -16.73
C ALA A 333 -14.79 -8.90 -16.25
N PRO A 334 -15.20 -9.51 -15.12
CA PRO A 334 -14.48 -10.64 -14.50
C PRO A 334 -14.26 -11.83 -15.46
N GLN A 335 -15.22 -12.09 -16.34
CA GLN A 335 -15.14 -13.24 -17.26
C GLN A 335 -14.15 -12.98 -18.40
N LYS A 336 -14.01 -11.71 -18.80
CA LYS A 336 -12.96 -11.32 -19.75
C LYS A 336 -11.58 -11.44 -19.11
N VAL A 337 -11.46 -10.99 -17.85
CA VAL A 337 -10.24 -11.08 -17.05
C VAL A 337 -9.78 -12.54 -16.90
N VAL A 338 -10.66 -13.44 -16.47
CA VAL A 338 -10.38 -14.87 -16.35
C VAL A 338 -10.07 -15.52 -17.72
N GLY A 339 -10.72 -15.05 -18.79
CA GLY A 339 -10.50 -15.56 -20.13
C GLY A 339 -9.12 -15.22 -20.74
N MET A 340 -8.41 -14.22 -20.20
CA MET A 340 -7.09 -13.81 -20.71
C MET A 340 -5.93 -14.68 -20.23
N GLY A 341 -6.10 -15.43 -19.15
CA GLY A 341 -5.01 -16.22 -18.58
C GLY A 341 -5.37 -16.87 -17.25
N ASN A 342 -4.52 -17.80 -16.84
CA ASN A 342 -4.62 -18.49 -15.55
C ASN A 342 -4.02 -17.64 -14.41
N VAL A 343 -4.00 -18.15 -13.18
CA VAL A 343 -3.45 -17.42 -12.03
C VAL A 343 -1.96 -17.11 -12.18
N GLN A 344 -1.19 -18.00 -12.81
CA GLN A 344 0.23 -17.79 -13.09
C GLN A 344 0.44 -16.63 -14.09
N ASP A 345 -0.32 -16.59 -15.17
CA ASP A 345 -0.20 -15.57 -16.21
C ASP A 345 -0.50 -14.17 -15.65
N TRP A 346 -1.56 -14.07 -14.83
CA TRP A 346 -1.92 -12.83 -14.18
C TRP A 346 -0.92 -12.42 -13.10
N TYR A 347 -0.37 -13.38 -12.36
CA TYR A 347 0.73 -13.11 -11.44
C TYR A 347 1.94 -12.49 -12.18
N GLU A 348 2.36 -13.08 -13.29
CA GLU A 348 3.48 -12.55 -14.09
C GLU A 348 3.17 -11.15 -14.62
N CYS A 349 1.95 -10.91 -15.11
CA CYS A 349 1.50 -9.60 -15.53
C CYS A 349 1.63 -8.57 -14.41
N LEU A 350 1.00 -8.81 -13.26
CA LEU A 350 0.96 -7.86 -12.14
C LEU A 350 2.36 -7.58 -11.57
N THR A 351 3.26 -8.56 -11.61
CA THR A 351 4.59 -8.44 -10.97
C THR A 351 5.64 -7.86 -11.90
N ARG A 352 5.48 -8.00 -13.22
CA ARG A 352 6.43 -7.50 -14.22
C ARG A 352 6.03 -6.17 -14.82
N GLN A 353 4.72 -5.94 -14.99
CA GLN A 353 4.25 -4.73 -15.63
C GLN A 353 4.48 -3.51 -14.73
N GLN A 354 5.00 -2.42 -15.31
CA GLN A 354 5.16 -1.17 -14.58
C GLN A 354 3.81 -0.50 -14.33
N CYS A 355 3.65 0.07 -13.15
CA CYS A 355 2.49 0.88 -12.83
C CYS A 355 2.68 2.34 -13.23
N GLY A 356 1.59 3.11 -13.23
CA GLY A 356 1.69 4.57 -13.29
C GLY A 356 2.25 5.16 -11.99
N ARG A 357 2.83 6.35 -12.08
CA ARG A 357 3.27 7.15 -10.93
C ARG A 357 2.08 7.89 -10.31
N LEU A 358 2.05 8.01 -8.99
CA LEU A 358 0.99 8.72 -8.26
C LEU A 358 1.22 10.23 -8.36
N CYS A 359 0.81 10.83 -9.47
CA CYS A 359 0.95 12.26 -9.73
C CYS A 359 -0.22 12.83 -10.54
N LEU A 360 -0.30 14.16 -10.58
CA LEU A 360 -1.22 14.88 -11.47
C LEU A 360 -1.02 14.48 -12.94
N GLN A 361 -2.08 14.66 -13.73
CA GLN A 361 -2.21 14.27 -15.15
C GLN A 361 -1.88 12.79 -15.44
N ASN A 362 -2.19 11.89 -14.50
CA ASN A 362 -1.90 10.47 -14.67
C ASN A 362 -3.06 9.52 -14.31
N THR A 363 -4.26 10.04 -14.02
CA THR A 363 -5.44 9.23 -13.69
C THR A 363 -6.18 8.80 -14.97
N PRO A 364 -6.54 7.50 -15.15
CA PRO A 364 -7.41 7.07 -16.24
C PRO A 364 -8.77 7.79 -16.22
N SER A 365 -9.29 8.17 -17.39
CA SER A 365 -10.50 9.01 -17.53
C SER A 365 -11.73 8.42 -16.83
N ILE A 366 -11.90 7.10 -16.87
CA ILE A 366 -13.02 6.39 -16.24
C ILE A 366 -13.05 6.51 -14.70
N LEU A 367 -11.94 6.93 -14.09
CA LEU A 367 -11.76 7.05 -12.64
C LEU A 367 -11.74 8.50 -12.14
N LEU A 368 -11.86 9.49 -13.03
CA LEU A 368 -11.86 10.91 -12.64
C LEU A 368 -12.96 11.26 -11.64
N LYS A 369 -14.11 10.59 -11.74
CA LYS A 369 -15.23 10.80 -10.80
C LYS A 369 -14.84 10.52 -9.34
N VAL A 370 -13.83 9.68 -9.11
CA VAL A 370 -13.28 9.42 -7.77
C VAL A 370 -12.60 10.67 -7.22
N HIS A 371 -11.77 11.36 -8.02
CA HIS A 371 -11.13 12.61 -7.61
C HIS A 371 -12.15 13.72 -7.35
N GLU A 372 -13.17 13.83 -8.19
CA GLU A 372 -14.27 14.79 -7.99
C GLU A 372 -14.97 14.57 -6.65
N MET A 373 -15.26 13.31 -6.31
CA MET A 373 -15.86 12.93 -5.03
C MET A 373 -14.98 13.32 -3.85
N HIS A 374 -13.67 13.06 -3.93
CA HIS A 374 -12.73 13.35 -2.84
C HIS A 374 -12.45 14.84 -2.68
N LEU A 375 -12.39 15.63 -3.75
CA LEU A 375 -12.34 17.09 -3.65
C LEU A 375 -13.61 17.64 -3.02
N LYS A 376 -14.78 17.22 -3.50
CA LYS A 376 -16.07 17.64 -2.92
C LYS A 376 -16.14 17.32 -1.42
N LEU A 377 -15.68 16.13 -1.04
CA LEU A 377 -15.67 15.71 0.35
C LEU A 377 -14.63 16.48 1.17
N GLY A 378 -13.41 16.66 0.67
CA GLY A 378 -12.37 17.46 1.32
C GLY A 378 -12.83 18.89 1.63
N ARG A 379 -13.52 19.54 0.67
CA ARG A 379 -14.13 20.87 0.85
C ARG A 379 -15.23 20.87 1.90
N LYS A 380 -16.12 19.86 1.89
CA LYS A 380 -17.16 19.67 2.91
C LYS A 380 -16.55 19.49 4.30
N LEU A 381 -15.47 18.74 4.39
CA LEU A 381 -14.72 18.46 5.62
C LEU A 381 -13.80 19.62 6.05
N ARG A 382 -13.70 20.67 5.24
CA ARG A 382 -12.81 21.83 5.47
C ARG A 382 -11.38 21.41 5.76
N MET A 383 -10.87 20.50 4.93
CA MET A 383 -9.47 20.10 5.02
C MET A 383 -8.57 21.31 4.75
N PRO A 384 -7.57 21.58 5.60
CA PRO A 384 -6.61 22.64 5.35
C PRO A 384 -5.85 22.50 4.01
N PRO A 385 -5.24 23.57 3.48
CA PRO A 385 -4.39 23.49 2.30
C PRO A 385 -3.07 22.77 2.59
N LEU A 386 -2.36 22.36 1.54
CA LEU A 386 -1.11 21.57 1.65
C LEU A 386 -0.09 22.20 2.61
N ASN A 387 0.07 23.53 2.59
CA ASN A 387 1.04 24.22 3.43
C ASN A 387 0.75 24.10 4.94
N GLU A 388 -0.51 23.93 5.36
CA GLU A 388 -0.81 23.66 6.77
C GLU A 388 -0.33 22.26 7.19
N TYR A 389 -0.46 21.27 6.31
CA TYR A 389 0.09 19.94 6.56
C TYR A 389 1.62 19.94 6.57
N ARG A 390 2.25 20.74 5.70
CA ARG A 390 3.71 20.94 5.74
C ARG A 390 4.15 21.52 7.08
N ARG A 391 3.49 22.57 7.56
CA ARG A 391 3.77 23.15 8.90
C ARG A 391 3.54 22.14 10.01
N ALA A 392 2.46 21.38 9.97
CA ALA A 392 2.18 20.32 10.95
C ALA A 392 3.23 19.19 10.92
N LEU A 393 3.91 19.01 9.78
CA LEU A 393 5.00 18.04 9.60
C LEU A 393 6.41 18.64 9.82
N ASP A 394 6.51 19.84 10.37
CA ASP A 394 7.77 20.60 10.52
C ASP A 394 8.55 20.80 9.20
N MET A 395 7.82 20.82 8.08
CA MET A 395 8.35 21.13 6.75
C MET A 395 8.15 22.61 6.42
N ALA A 396 9.10 23.21 5.71
CA ALA A 396 8.95 24.58 5.22
C ALA A 396 7.74 24.67 4.27
N PRO A 397 6.80 25.61 4.46
CA PRO A 397 5.73 25.83 3.51
C PRO A 397 6.31 26.29 2.16
N TYR A 398 5.68 25.88 1.06
CA TYR A 398 6.05 26.38 -0.26
C TYR A 398 5.63 27.84 -0.42
N VAL A 399 6.42 28.60 -1.16
CA VAL A 399 6.12 30.02 -1.48
C VAL A 399 5.72 30.23 -2.94
N SER A 400 5.88 29.23 -3.82
CA SER A 400 5.41 29.25 -5.20
C SER A 400 5.09 27.84 -5.71
N PHE A 401 4.36 27.75 -6.82
CA PHE A 401 4.07 26.45 -7.46
C PHE A 401 5.30 25.81 -8.10
N ASP A 402 6.31 26.60 -8.47
CA ASP A 402 7.58 26.09 -8.98
C ASP A 402 8.38 25.32 -7.91
N GLU A 403 8.17 25.61 -6.62
CA GLU A 403 8.74 24.81 -5.53
C GLU A 403 7.97 23.51 -5.29
N VAL A 404 6.69 23.46 -5.67
CA VAL A 404 5.85 22.25 -5.56
C VAL A 404 6.24 21.23 -6.63
N THR A 405 6.41 21.68 -7.88
CA THR A 405 6.75 20.80 -9.00
C THR A 405 7.63 21.49 -10.05
N ALA A 406 8.61 20.74 -10.56
CA ALA A 406 9.44 21.13 -11.69
C ALA A 406 8.70 21.07 -13.03
N ASN A 407 7.48 20.50 -13.08
CA ASN A 407 6.65 20.51 -14.28
C ASN A 407 5.96 21.87 -14.44
N THR A 408 6.52 22.71 -15.31
CA THR A 408 6.02 24.07 -15.57
C THR A 408 4.58 24.11 -16.11
N GLU A 409 4.13 23.07 -16.83
CA GLU A 409 2.72 22.98 -17.28
C GLU A 409 1.79 22.79 -16.08
N ILE A 410 2.16 21.90 -15.15
CA ILE A 410 1.37 21.66 -13.93
C ILE A 410 1.42 22.89 -13.02
N ALA A 411 2.59 23.50 -12.81
CA ALA A 411 2.72 24.71 -12.00
C ALA A 411 1.82 25.84 -12.53
N ALA A 412 1.82 26.09 -13.85
CA ALA A 412 0.95 27.09 -14.47
C ALA A 412 -0.56 26.77 -14.33
N LYS A 413 -0.95 25.49 -14.40
CA LYS A 413 -2.34 25.08 -14.15
C LYS A 413 -2.74 25.28 -12.70
N LEU A 414 -1.85 24.94 -11.75
CA LEU A 414 -2.09 25.17 -10.33
C LEU A 414 -2.23 26.66 -10.03
N GLU A 415 -1.36 27.51 -10.59
CA GLU A 415 -1.46 28.97 -10.47
C GLU A 415 -2.76 29.50 -11.04
N LYS A 416 -3.17 29.03 -12.23
CA LYS A 416 -4.45 29.40 -12.85
C LYS A 416 -5.65 29.08 -11.94
N HIS A 417 -5.66 27.93 -11.27
CA HIS A 417 -6.81 27.47 -10.48
C HIS A 417 -6.82 28.01 -9.05
N TYR A 418 -5.65 28.13 -8.42
CA TYR A 418 -5.53 28.46 -6.99
C TYR A 418 -5.02 29.87 -6.72
N GLY A 419 -4.40 30.53 -7.70
CA GLY A 419 -3.79 31.86 -7.59
C GLY A 419 -2.52 31.88 -6.75
N HIS A 420 -2.58 31.38 -5.53
CA HIS A 420 -1.45 31.33 -4.58
C HIS A 420 -1.31 29.93 -3.97
N VAL A 421 -0.07 29.51 -3.69
CA VAL A 421 0.25 28.16 -3.20
C VAL A 421 -0.38 27.84 -1.83
N ASP A 422 -0.60 28.86 -0.98
CA ASP A 422 -1.32 28.70 0.29
C ASP A 422 -2.81 28.34 0.12
N ASN A 423 -3.38 28.49 -1.08
CA ASN A 423 -4.76 28.08 -1.36
C ASN A 423 -4.86 26.66 -1.92
N MET A 424 -3.73 26.00 -2.23
CA MET A 424 -3.73 24.69 -2.85
C MET A 424 -4.31 23.62 -1.91
N GLU A 425 -5.44 23.04 -2.31
CA GLU A 425 -6.11 21.98 -1.57
C GLU A 425 -5.16 20.81 -1.29
N PHE A 426 -5.16 20.29 -0.06
CA PHE A 426 -4.32 19.15 0.34
C PHE A 426 -4.39 17.97 -0.64
N TYR A 427 -5.61 17.61 -1.07
CA TYR A 427 -5.81 16.48 -1.97
C TYR A 427 -5.17 16.68 -3.34
N VAL A 428 -5.12 17.90 -3.88
CA VAL A 428 -4.35 18.19 -5.10
C VAL A 428 -2.86 18.18 -4.80
N GLY A 429 -2.47 18.84 -3.71
CA GLY A 429 -1.08 19.00 -3.29
C GLY A 429 -0.31 17.68 -3.18
N ILE A 430 -0.90 16.64 -2.59
CA ILE A 430 -0.22 15.34 -2.42
C ILE A 430 0.15 14.68 -3.76
N TYR A 431 -0.58 14.92 -4.85
CA TYR A 431 -0.24 14.44 -6.20
C TYR A 431 0.58 15.45 -7.01
N ALA A 432 0.59 16.72 -6.60
CA ALA A 432 1.34 17.78 -7.25
C ALA A 432 2.81 17.78 -6.85
N GLU A 433 3.10 17.48 -5.58
CA GLU A 433 4.46 17.52 -5.05
C GLU A 433 5.41 16.59 -5.82
N ASP A 434 6.53 17.14 -6.25
CA ASP A 434 7.61 16.33 -6.81
C ASP A 434 8.15 15.36 -5.73
N PRO A 435 8.50 14.13 -6.13
CA PRO A 435 9.02 13.15 -5.22
C PRO A 435 10.31 13.63 -4.57
N TRP A 436 10.41 13.35 -3.27
CA TRP A 436 11.51 13.86 -2.47
C TRP A 436 12.84 13.22 -2.90
N PRO A 437 13.92 13.99 -3.13
CA PRO A 437 15.24 13.46 -3.40
C PRO A 437 15.89 12.96 -2.10
N LEU A 438 15.38 11.89 -1.50
CA LEU A 438 16.09 11.20 -0.42
C LEU A 438 17.17 10.34 -1.09
N LYS A 439 18.40 10.86 -1.07
CA LYS A 439 19.61 10.21 -1.61
C LYS A 439 19.92 8.83 -0.99
N LEU A 440 19.18 8.40 0.05
CA LEU A 440 19.34 7.16 0.81
C LEU A 440 18.33 6.05 0.47
N GLY A 441 17.51 6.23 -0.55
CA GLY A 441 16.46 5.28 -0.86
C GLY A 441 15.34 6.03 -1.54
N VAL A 442 15.34 5.91 -2.85
CA VAL A 442 14.51 6.65 -3.78
C VAL A 442 13.05 6.62 -3.33
N LEU A 443 12.47 7.80 -3.11
CA LEU A 443 11.04 8.07 -3.17
C LEU A 443 10.81 8.71 -4.54
N ASP A 444 10.74 7.96 -5.62
CA ASP A 444 10.34 8.50 -6.95
C ASP A 444 8.83 8.36 -7.17
N TYR A 445 8.11 7.86 -6.17
CA TYR A 445 6.73 7.42 -6.28
C TYR A 445 5.73 8.50 -5.84
N VAL A 446 6.06 9.26 -4.80
CA VAL A 446 5.19 10.27 -4.17
C VAL A 446 6.01 11.44 -3.57
N GLY A 447 5.38 12.61 -3.42
CA GLY A 447 5.94 13.78 -2.74
C GLY A 447 6.10 13.60 -1.22
N PRO A 448 6.75 14.54 -0.52
CA PRO A 448 7.10 14.40 0.90
C PRO A 448 5.91 14.34 1.85
N VAL A 449 4.87 15.16 1.67
CA VAL A 449 3.69 15.11 2.55
C VAL A 449 2.99 13.79 2.36
N TYR A 450 2.77 13.37 1.11
CA TYR A 450 2.20 12.07 0.79
C TYR A 450 3.02 10.93 1.41
N GLY A 451 4.33 10.90 1.20
CA GLY A 451 5.23 9.89 1.75
C GLY A 451 5.22 9.83 3.29
N ALA A 452 5.17 10.98 3.97
CA ALA A 452 5.08 11.04 5.42
C ALA A 452 3.78 10.44 5.96
N ILE A 453 2.64 10.75 5.33
CA ILE A 453 1.31 10.24 5.72
C ILE A 453 1.23 8.74 5.51
N LEU A 454 1.68 8.25 4.34
CA LEU A 454 1.77 6.82 4.04
C LEU A 454 2.62 6.10 5.10
N LYS A 455 3.81 6.62 5.39
CA LYS A 455 4.74 6.05 6.38
C LYS A 455 4.11 5.93 7.76
N ALA A 456 3.50 7.01 8.21
CA ALA A 456 2.86 7.05 9.51
C ALA A 456 1.68 6.08 9.62
N THR A 457 0.80 6.08 8.62
CA THR A 457 -0.36 5.19 8.54
C THR A 457 0.06 3.72 8.60
N LEU A 458 1.07 3.36 7.82
CA LEU A 458 1.58 1.98 7.74
C LEU A 458 2.22 1.53 9.04
N SER A 459 3.04 2.40 9.62
CA SER A 459 3.67 2.14 10.92
C SER A 459 2.58 1.93 11.98
N GLN A 460 1.58 2.80 12.01
CA GLN A 460 0.46 2.70 12.94
C GLN A 460 -0.31 1.38 12.78
N LEU A 461 -0.62 0.98 11.54
CA LEU A 461 -1.37 -0.25 11.25
C LEU A 461 -0.56 -1.51 11.58
N ALA A 462 0.74 -1.52 11.28
CA ALA A 462 1.61 -2.66 11.55
C ALA A 462 1.92 -2.82 13.05
N PHE A 463 2.41 -1.76 13.70
CA PHE A 463 2.92 -1.84 15.08
C PHE A 463 1.82 -1.91 16.14
N ASN A 464 0.60 -1.50 15.81
CA ASN A 464 -0.53 -1.53 16.74
C ASN A 464 -1.55 -2.61 16.39
N SER A 465 -1.22 -3.50 15.45
CA SER A 465 -2.04 -4.67 15.15
C SER A 465 -1.96 -5.67 16.31
N PRO A 466 -3.09 -6.08 16.93
CA PRO A 466 -3.07 -7.09 17.97
C PRO A 466 -2.51 -8.42 17.44
N PHE A 467 -2.67 -8.71 16.14
CA PHE A 467 -2.15 -9.91 15.48
C PHE A 467 -0.62 -9.99 15.43
N MET A 468 0.07 -8.87 15.69
CA MET A 468 1.54 -8.84 15.80
C MET A 468 2.03 -9.06 17.25
N HIS A 469 1.12 -9.37 18.19
CA HIS A 469 1.49 -9.61 19.57
C HIS A 469 2.31 -10.90 19.74
N PRO A 470 3.40 -10.90 20.53
CA PRO A 470 4.26 -12.07 20.76
C PRO A 470 3.53 -13.34 21.17
N ASN A 471 2.46 -13.22 21.96
CA ASN A 471 1.72 -14.41 22.39
C ASN A 471 0.92 -15.05 21.25
N ILE A 472 0.45 -14.27 20.27
CA ILE A 472 -0.17 -14.80 19.05
C ILE A 472 0.92 -15.40 18.15
N LEU A 473 2.06 -14.72 18.04
CA LEU A 473 3.24 -15.23 17.31
C LEU A 473 3.91 -16.45 17.98
N LYS A 474 3.67 -16.70 19.27
CA LYS A 474 4.14 -17.89 20.02
C LYS A 474 3.19 -19.07 19.89
N LEU A 475 1.89 -18.83 19.67
CA LEU A 475 0.95 -19.89 19.29
C LEU A 475 1.28 -20.46 17.90
N MET A 476 1.98 -19.66 17.09
CA MET A 476 2.61 -20.05 15.83
C MET A 476 3.93 -20.83 16.01
N ASP A 477 4.23 -21.38 17.18
CA ASP A 477 5.41 -22.21 17.43
C ASP A 477 4.99 -23.51 18.18
N PRO A 478 5.34 -24.72 17.70
CA PRO A 478 6.19 -25.02 16.55
C PRO A 478 5.33 -25.19 15.29
N LEU A 479 5.15 -24.11 14.52
CA LEU A 479 4.75 -24.29 13.13
C LEU A 479 5.80 -25.19 12.45
N PRO A 480 5.41 -26.13 11.58
CA PRO A 480 6.35 -26.96 10.84
C PRO A 480 7.44 -26.11 10.17
N ALA A 481 8.68 -26.61 10.08
CA ALA A 481 9.80 -25.85 9.50
C ALA A 481 9.51 -25.26 8.10
N SER A 482 8.66 -25.93 7.31
CA SER A 482 8.18 -25.44 6.01
C SER A 482 7.37 -24.14 6.11
N MET A 483 6.68 -23.89 7.23
CA MET A 483 5.90 -22.67 7.51
C MET A 483 6.81 -21.54 8.05
N LEU A 484 7.86 -21.87 8.79
CA LEU A 484 8.90 -20.93 9.22
C LEU A 484 9.76 -20.42 8.04
N GLU A 485 9.94 -21.22 6.99
CA GLU A 485 10.71 -20.81 5.79
C GLU A 485 10.07 -19.61 5.04
N VAL A 486 8.75 -19.44 5.12
CA VAL A 486 8.02 -18.24 4.64
C VAL A 486 8.27 -17.04 5.55
N TYR A 487 8.45 -17.33 6.84
CA TYR A 487 8.78 -16.36 7.88
C TYR A 487 10.19 -15.80 7.73
N ASP A 488 11.09 -16.46 6.99
CA ASP A 488 12.47 -15.99 6.80
C ASP A 488 12.83 -15.62 5.35
N ASN A 489 12.25 -16.25 4.32
CA ASN A 489 12.81 -16.18 2.95
C ASN A 489 11.93 -15.56 1.85
N ASN A 490 10.86 -14.81 2.17
CA ASN A 490 10.00 -14.15 1.17
C ASN A 490 9.39 -15.07 0.09
N TYR A 491 9.22 -16.37 0.39
CA TYR A 491 8.61 -17.38 -0.50
C TYR A 491 7.07 -17.31 -0.57
N TRP A 492 6.52 -16.10 -0.58
CA TRP A 492 5.08 -15.86 -0.43
C TRP A 492 4.27 -16.47 -1.58
N PHE A 493 4.72 -16.27 -2.82
CA PHE A 493 3.99 -16.73 -4.02
C PHE A 493 4.01 -18.24 -4.22
N GLY A 494 5.07 -18.93 -3.79
CA GLY A 494 5.16 -20.39 -3.90
C GLY A 494 4.05 -21.08 -3.11
N ARG A 495 3.63 -20.48 -1.98
CA ARG A 495 2.50 -20.95 -1.18
C ARG A 495 1.13 -20.59 -1.74
N CYS A 496 1.04 -19.77 -2.77
CA CYS A 496 -0.20 -19.60 -3.53
C CYS A 496 -0.36 -20.69 -4.60
N GLY A 497 0.59 -21.63 -4.75
CA GLY A 497 0.57 -22.61 -5.84
C GLY A 497 0.96 -22.02 -7.19
N VAL A 498 1.76 -20.95 -7.19
CA VAL A 498 2.38 -20.30 -8.36
C VAL A 498 3.81 -20.85 -8.48
N PRO A 499 4.16 -21.61 -9.54
CA PRO A 499 5.49 -22.18 -9.69
C PRO A 499 6.63 -21.15 -9.64
N MET A 500 7.65 -21.45 -8.82
CA MET A 500 8.89 -20.67 -8.71
C MET A 500 9.88 -21.16 -9.78
N ASP A 501 9.68 -20.82 -11.06
CA ASP A 501 10.46 -21.33 -12.19
C ASP A 501 11.75 -20.51 -12.49
N GLY A 502 12.36 -19.88 -11.48
CA GLY A 502 13.56 -19.04 -11.65
C GLY A 502 13.29 -17.68 -12.32
N ARG A 503 12.26 -17.58 -13.17
CA ARG A 503 11.73 -16.29 -13.67
C ARG A 503 10.96 -15.53 -12.59
N ASN A 504 10.42 -16.25 -11.61
CA ASN A 504 9.67 -15.72 -10.46
C ASN A 504 10.50 -15.75 -9.15
N ALA A 505 11.75 -16.23 -9.22
CA ALA A 505 12.65 -16.28 -8.09
C ALA A 505 13.20 -14.87 -7.84
N PHE A 506 12.97 -14.36 -6.64
CA PHE A 506 13.49 -13.09 -6.13
C PHE A 506 12.97 -11.84 -6.86
N PHE A 507 11.89 -11.28 -6.32
CA PHE A 507 11.51 -9.88 -6.52
C PHE A 507 12.70 -8.92 -6.30
N SER A 508 13.67 -9.29 -5.46
CA SER A 508 14.88 -8.49 -5.21
C SER A 508 15.93 -8.53 -6.32
N ASP A 509 16.06 -9.64 -7.06
CA ASP A 509 17.24 -9.86 -7.92
C ASP A 509 16.93 -9.57 -9.39
N VAL A 510 15.73 -9.93 -9.88
CA VAL A 510 15.29 -9.58 -11.25
C VAL A 510 15.22 -8.05 -11.43
N TYR A 511 14.80 -7.31 -10.39
CA TYR A 511 14.80 -5.85 -10.41
C TYR A 511 16.17 -5.23 -10.13
N ARG A 512 17.01 -5.84 -9.27
CA ARG A 512 18.41 -5.41 -9.08
C ARG A 512 19.19 -5.51 -10.38
N GLU A 513 19.07 -6.60 -11.11
CA GLU A 513 19.86 -6.86 -12.32
C GLU A 513 19.39 -6.03 -13.53
N GLN A 514 18.09 -5.70 -13.62
CA GLN A 514 17.58 -4.90 -14.74
C GLN A 514 17.86 -3.40 -14.61
N TYR A 515 17.92 -2.82 -13.41
CA TYR A 515 17.87 -1.36 -13.25
C TYR A 515 18.84 -0.73 -12.24
N LEU A 516 19.67 -1.51 -11.54
CA LEU A 516 20.97 -0.97 -11.16
C LEU A 516 21.75 -0.86 -12.46
N ASP A 517 21.61 0.29 -13.12
CA ASP A 517 22.32 0.67 -14.33
C ASP A 517 23.70 0.02 -14.33
N LYS A 518 24.01 -0.80 -15.34
CA LYS A 518 25.33 -1.41 -15.47
C LYS A 518 26.42 -0.35 -15.38
N GLU A 519 26.13 0.90 -15.73
CA GLU A 519 27.02 2.04 -15.54
C GLU A 519 27.14 2.50 -14.07
N CYS A 520 26.08 2.43 -13.27
CA CYS A 520 26.10 2.71 -11.83
C CYS A 520 26.84 1.62 -11.05
N LEU A 521 26.58 0.34 -11.36
CA LEU A 521 27.36 -0.79 -10.82
C LEU A 521 28.81 -0.78 -11.32
N ALA A 522 29.07 -0.40 -12.58
CA ALA A 522 30.43 -0.24 -13.09
C ALA A 522 31.15 0.97 -12.47
N LYS A 523 30.44 2.06 -12.13
CA LYS A 523 31.00 3.21 -11.39
C LYS A 523 31.36 2.80 -9.96
N VAL A 524 30.52 2.03 -9.29
CA VAL A 524 30.83 1.46 -7.95
C VAL A 524 32.00 0.48 -8.03
N ALA A 525 32.03 -0.40 -9.03
CA ALA A 525 33.12 -1.36 -9.25
C ALA A 525 34.47 -0.69 -9.66
N ARG A 526 34.44 0.44 -10.38
CA ARG A 526 35.65 1.23 -10.70
C ARG A 526 36.18 1.97 -9.48
N VAL A 527 35.32 2.39 -8.56
CA VAL A 527 35.73 3.05 -7.30
C VAL A 527 36.30 2.04 -6.30
N SER A 528 35.81 0.80 -6.27
CA SER A 528 36.36 -0.27 -5.44
C SER A 528 37.62 -0.93 -6.00
N ASN A 529 37.79 -1.00 -7.34
CA ASN A 529 38.98 -1.56 -7.98
C ASN A 529 40.11 -0.53 -8.23
N GLY A 530 39.89 0.75 -7.93
CA GLY A 530 40.88 1.83 -8.14
C GLY A 530 41.96 1.98 -7.06
N LYS A 531 42.01 1.10 -6.05
CA LYS A 531 43.04 1.13 -4.99
C LYS A 531 43.46 -0.27 -4.54
N ALA A 532 43.91 -1.11 -5.46
CA ALA A 532 44.67 -2.32 -5.12
C ALA A 532 45.55 -2.85 -6.27
N GLN A 533 46.13 -1.96 -7.07
CA GLN A 533 47.25 -2.33 -7.95
C GLN A 533 48.24 -1.17 -8.01
N ASP A 534 49.07 -1.06 -6.96
CA ASP A 534 50.50 -0.79 -7.13
C ASP A 534 51.22 -0.84 -5.78
N LYS A 535 52.34 -1.58 -5.80
CA LYS A 535 53.38 -1.74 -4.76
C LYS A 535 53.14 -2.79 -3.65
N LEU A 536 53.25 -4.05 -4.04
CA LEU A 536 54.08 -5.00 -3.26
C LEU A 536 55.47 -5.07 -3.93
N PRO A 537 56.57 -4.69 -3.26
CA PRO A 537 57.89 -4.86 -3.85
C PRO A 537 58.23 -6.35 -3.93
N LYS A 538 58.54 -6.81 -5.14
CA LYS A 538 59.16 -8.12 -5.38
C LYS A 538 60.51 -8.15 -4.65
N LYS A 539 60.63 -8.97 -3.61
CA LYS A 539 61.92 -9.50 -3.16
C LYS A 539 62.34 -10.61 -4.13
N GLN A 540 63.46 -10.41 -4.82
CA GLN A 540 64.32 -11.50 -5.31
C GLN A 540 65.77 -11.02 -5.30
N ALA A 541 66.49 -11.43 -4.25
CA ALA A 541 67.89 -11.87 -4.16
C ALA A 541 68.22 -11.98 -2.67
#